data_AF-A0A7R7DKS7-F1
#
_entry.id   AF-A0A7R7DKS7-F1
#
_cell.length_a   1.000
_cell.length_b   1.000
_cell.length_c   1.000
_cell.angle_alpha   90.00
_cell.angle_beta   90.00
_cell.angle_gamma   90.00
#
_symmetry.space_group_name_H-M   'P 1'
#
loop_
_entity.id
_entity.type
_entity.pdbx_description
1 polymer ?
#
loop_
_entity_poly.entity_id
_entity_poly.type
_entity_poly.pdbx_seq_one_letter_code
_entity_poly.pdbx_strand_id
1 'polypeptide(L)' 'MVVIPGDRVRIGRHDLTVAEAYLHGPHLTQITSTDGRTWWAPPTAVRRLDPEPLPVTESWR' A
#
# COMPACT_ATOMS: atom_id res chain seq x y z
N MET A 1 6.64 3.52 9.13
CA MET A 1 5.63 3.74 8.06
C MET A 1 4.49 2.77 8.33
N VAL A 2 3.25 3.25 8.33
CA VAL A 2 2.05 2.41 8.48
C VAL A 2 1.38 2.31 7.12
N VAL A 3 1.05 1.09 6.70
CA VAL A 3 0.32 0.80 5.46
C VAL A 3 -1.00 0.15 5.86
N ILE A 4 -2.09 0.61 5.28
CA ILE A 4 -3.45 0.15 5.61
C ILE A 4 -4.19 -0.35 4.37
N PRO A 5 -5.26 -1.16 4.54
CA PRO A 5 -6.12 -1.54 3.43
C PRO A 5 -6.58 -0.33 2.61
N GLY A 6 -6.53 -0.44 1.28
CA GLY A 6 -6.82 0.62 0.32
C GLY A 6 -5.60 1.45 -0.12
N ASP A 7 -4.49 1.40 0.61
CA ASP A 7 -3.26 2.07 0.18
C ASP A 7 -2.72 1.46 -1.11
N ARG A 8 -2.20 2.32 -1.99
CA ARG A 8 -1.37 1.89 -3.11
C ARG A 8 0.09 1.90 -2.66
N VAL A 9 0.79 0.80 -2.85
CA VAL A 9 2.21 0.68 -2.48
C VAL A 9 3.04 0.10 -3.61
N ARG A 10 4.34 0.39 -3.57
CA ARG A 10 5.37 -0.22 -4.40
C ARG A 10 6.26 -1.12 -3.56
N ILE A 11 6.45 -2.35 -4.02
CA ILE A 11 7.40 -3.33 -3.48
C ILE A 11 8.32 -3.76 -4.62
N GLY A 12 9.58 -3.33 -4.57
CA GLY A 12 10.50 -3.51 -5.70
C GLY A 12 9.98 -2.81 -6.96
N ARG A 13 9.63 -3.59 -7.99
CA ARG A 13 9.09 -3.10 -9.27
C ARG A 13 7.56 -3.27 -9.38
N HIS A 14 6.90 -3.72 -8.33
CA HIS A 14 5.47 -4.04 -8.35
C HIS A 14 4.67 -2.97 -7.62
N ASP A 15 3.65 -2.46 -8.30
CA ASP A 15 2.63 -1.60 -7.71
C ASP A 15 1.42 -2.45 -7.39
N LEU A 16 0.86 -2.27 -6.20
CA LEU A 16 -0.31 -3.00 -5.77
C LEU A 16 -1.18 -2.17 -4.83
N THR A 17 -2.45 -2.52 -4.76
CA THR A 17 -3.40 -1.99 -3.78
C THR A 17 -3.53 -3.00 -2.64
N VAL A 18 -3.31 -2.53 -1.41
CA VAL A 18 -3.29 -3.34 -0.19
C VAL A 18 -4.71 -3.76 0.18
N ALA A 19 -4.91 -5.06 0.36
CA ALA A 19 -6.11 -5.62 0.99
C ALA A 19 -5.85 -5.85 2.49
N GLU A 20 -4.69 -6.39 2.83
CA GLU A 20 -4.28 -6.69 4.21
C GLU A 20 -2.77 -6.44 4.38
N ALA A 21 -2.34 -6.05 5.59
CA ALA A 21 -0.94 -5.86 5.91
C ALA A 21 -0.64 -6.30 7.35
N TYR A 22 0.40 -7.12 7.52
CA TYR A 22 0.85 -7.63 8.81
C TYR A 22 2.34 -7.35 9.01
N LEU A 23 2.70 -6.92 10.22
CA LEU A 23 4.07 -6.73 10.63
C LEU A 23 4.54 -7.92 11.46
N HIS A 24 5.58 -8.61 10.98
CA HIS A 24 6.20 -9.74 11.64
C HIS A 24 7.52 -9.29 12.27
N GLY A 25 7.42 -8.79 13.51
CA GLY A 25 8.56 -8.19 14.21
C GLY A 25 9.09 -6.92 13.49
N PRO A 26 10.33 -6.48 13.78
CA PRO A 26 10.83 -5.21 13.25
C PRO A 26 11.31 -5.26 11.78
N HIS A 27 11.36 -6.44 11.16
CA HIS A 27 12.11 -6.64 9.90
C HIS A 27 11.30 -7.13 8.71
N LEU A 28 10.04 -7.56 8.90
CA LEU A 28 9.32 -8.24 7.83
C LEU A 28 7.86 -7.79 7.78
N THR A 29 7.40 -7.46 6.59
CA THR A 29 6.00 -7.15 6.30
C THR A 29 5.44 -8.17 5.34
N GLN A 30 4.25 -8.68 5.65
CA GLN A 30 3.42 -9.48 4.77
C GLN A 30 2.29 -8.59 4.26
N ILE A 31 2.13 -8.48 2.93
CA ILE A 31 1.09 -7.67 2.29
C ILE A 31 0.29 -8.55 1.35
N THR A 32 -1.02 -8.63 1.56
CA THR A 32 -1.96 -9.23 0.61
C THR A 32 -2.53 -8.12 -0.26
N SER A 33 -2.44 -8.23 -1.58
CA SER A 33 -3.05 -7.30 -2.52
C SER A 33 -4.50 -7.66 -2.83
N THR A 34 -5.25 -6.68 -3.34
CA THR A 34 -6.66 -6.83 -3.75
C THR A 34 -6.88 -7.84 -4.90
N ASP A 35 -5.81 -8.19 -5.64
CA ASP A 35 -5.82 -9.28 -6.62
C ASP A 35 -5.58 -10.68 -6.00
N GLY A 36 -5.45 -10.75 -4.66
CA GLY A 36 -5.24 -11.98 -3.90
C GLY A 36 -3.79 -12.45 -3.78
N ARG A 37 -2.80 -11.71 -4.30
CA ARG A 37 -1.38 -12.09 -4.19
C ARG A 37 -0.77 -11.65 -2.87
N THR A 38 0.13 -12.47 -2.32
CA THR A 38 0.84 -12.17 -1.07
C THR A 38 2.30 -11.86 -1.33
N TRP A 39 2.77 -10.77 -0.72
CA TRP A 39 4.13 -10.25 -0.84
C TRP A 39 4.80 -10.23 0.52
N TRP A 40 6.05 -10.65 0.56
CA TRP A 40 6.91 -10.61 1.74
C TRP A 40 8.10 -9.71 1.45
N ALA A 41 8.27 -8.65 2.25
CA ALA A 41 9.35 -7.69 2.04
C ALA A 41 9.77 -7.03 3.37
N PRO A 42 11.03 -6.57 3.49
CA PRO A 42 11.41 -5.70 4.58
C PRO A 42 10.55 -4.42 4.61
N PRO A 43 10.20 -3.87 5.78
CA PRO A 43 9.42 -2.64 5.88
C PRO A 43 10.04 -1.47 5.11
N THR A 44 11.38 -1.43 5.00
CA THR A 44 12.13 -0.41 4.26
C THR A 44 12.01 -0.53 2.75
N ALA A 45 11.60 -1.69 2.23
CA ALA A 45 11.39 -1.92 0.80
C ALA A 45 9.96 -1.59 0.33
N VAL A 46 9.03 -1.39 1.26
CA VAL A 46 7.65 -0.98 0.96
C VAL A 46 7.62 0.54 0.86
N ARG A 47 7.06 1.08 -0.23
CA ARG A 47 6.86 2.51 -0.41
C ARG A 47 5.38 2.80 -0.67
N ARG A 48 4.74 3.63 0.16
CA ARG A 48 3.41 4.16 -0.18
C ARG A 48 3.53 5.06 -1.41
N LEU A 49 2.60 4.89 -2.34
CA LEU A 49 2.38 5.80 -3.45
C LEU A 49 1.26 6.74 -3.01
N ASP A 50 1.46 8.04 -3.18
CA ASP A 50 0.41 9.01 -2.88
C ASP A 50 -0.85 8.64 -3.68
N PRO A 51 -2.05 8.70 -3.06
CA PRO A 51 -3.28 8.60 -3.82
C PRO A 51 -3.25 9.68 -4.90
N GLU A 52 -3.65 9.34 -6.13
CA GLU A 52 -3.86 10.36 -7.15
C GLU A 52 -4.78 11.44 -6.55
N PRO A 53 -4.44 12.74 -6.70
CA PRO A 53 -5.29 13.79 -6.18
C PRO A 53 -6.67 13.59 -6.79
N LEU A 54 -7.67 13.36 -5.93
CA LEU A 54 -9.05 13.32 -6.37
C LEU A 54 -9.31 14.62 -7.13
N PRO A 55 -9.98 14.57 -8.30
CA PRO A 55 -10.42 15.80 -8.92
C PRO A 55 -11.28 16.53 -7.89
N VAL A 56 -10.81 17.70 -7.46
CA VAL A 56 -11.60 18.62 -6.65
C VAL A 56 -12.79 19.03 -7.50
N THR A 57 -13.91 18.30 -7.38
CA THR A 57 -15.21 18.82 -7.78
C THR A 57 -15.55 19.90 -6.77
N GLU A 58 -15.06 21.10 -7.06
CA GLU A 58 -15.44 22.35 -6.40
C GLU A 58 -16.90 22.64 -6.77
N SER A 59 -17.83 21.87 -6.22
CA SER A 59 -19.28 22.08 -6.38
C SER A 59 -19.83 22.69 -5.09
N TRP A 60 -19.43 23.92 -4.81
CA TRP A 60 -20.12 24.81 -3.89
C TRP A 60 -20.39 26.16 -4.56
N ARG A 61 -21.36 26.18 -5.48
CA ARG A 61 -22.40 27.23 -5.59
C ARG A 61 -23.37 26.95 -6.73
#